data_AF-A0AAW6PCU5-F1
#
_entry.id   AF-A0AAW6PCU5-F1
#
_cell.length_a   1.000
_cell.length_b   1.000
_cell.length_c   1.000
_cell.angle_alpha   90.00
_cell.angle_beta   90.00
_cell.angle_gamma   90.00
#
_symmetry.space_group_name_H-M   'P 1'
#
loop_
_entity.id
_entity.type
_entity.pdbx_description
1 polymer ?
#
loop_
_entity_poly.entity_id
_entity_poly.type
_entity_poly.pdbx_seq_one_letter_code
_entity_poly.pdbx_strand_id
1 'polypeptide(L)' 'MLALPEAALRELPQQTLLIHGRDDRVIPLEVSERLLRLIPHAQLHVFGECGHWV' A
#
# COMPACT_ATOMS: atom_id res chain seq x y z
N MET A 1 12.33 2.05 1.68
CA MET A 1 12.11 2.88 2.88
C MET A 1 10.77 3.58 2.71
N LEU A 2 9.91 3.62 3.74
CA LEU A 2 8.62 4.34 3.66
C LEU A 2 8.86 5.84 3.91
N ALA A 3 8.00 6.70 3.36
CA ALA A 3 8.11 8.15 3.53
C ALA A 3 7.80 8.61 4.96
N LEU A 4 6.99 7.84 5.70
CA LEU A 4 6.60 8.13 7.07
C LEU A 4 7.17 7.07 8.03
N PRO A 5 7.45 7.44 9.30
CA PRO A 5 7.72 6.46 10.34
C PRO A 5 6.56 5.48 10.49
N GLU A 6 6.85 4.21 10.71
CA GLU A 6 5.79 3.19 10.86
C GLU A 6 4.85 3.47 12.03
N ALA A 7 5.36 4.08 13.11
CA ALA A 7 4.54 4.48 14.25
C ALA A 7 3.40 5.41 13.82
N ALA A 8 3.66 6.38 12.93
CA ALA A 8 2.62 7.29 12.45
C ALA A 8 1.55 6.57 11.61
N LEU A 9 1.93 5.54 10.85
CA LEU A 9 0.98 4.75 10.04
C LEU A 9 0.04 3.91 10.91
N ARG A 10 0.51 3.41 12.05
CA ARG A 10 -0.29 2.62 12.99
C ARG A 10 -1.36 3.43 13.71
N GLU A 11 -1.16 4.74 13.82
CA GLU A 11 -2.08 5.66 14.48
C GLU A 11 -3.15 6.24 13.54
N LEU A 12 -3.20 5.82 12.26
CA LEU A 12 -4.18 6.33 11.30
C LEU A 12 -5.60 5.78 11.61
N PRO A 13 -6.58 6.63 11.97
CA PRO A 13 -7.94 6.18 12.26
C PRO A 13 -8.80 5.95 11.00
N GLN A 14 -8.35 6.42 9.83
CA GLN A 14 -9.15 6.44 8.61
C GLN A 14 -9.25 5.05 7.97
N GLN A 15 -10.44 4.73 7.45
CA GLN A 15 -10.60 3.63 6.50
C GLN A 15 -9.75 3.93 5.25
N THR A 16 -8.85 3.02 4.89
CA THR A 16 -7.87 3.25 3.84
C THR A 16 -7.99 2.18 2.75
N LEU A 17 -8.14 2.60 1.49
CA LEU A 17 -8.04 1.70 0.35
C LEU A 17 -6.69 1.91 -0.33
N LEU A 18 -5.89 0.85 -0.37
CA LEU A 18 -4.65 0.76 -1.13
C LEU A 18 -4.94 0.13 -2.49
N ILE A 19 -4.47 0.76 -3.55
CA ILE A 19 -4.57 0.26 -4.92
C ILE A 19 -3.16 0.07 -5.45
N HIS A 20 -2.90 -1.07 -6.10
CA HIS A 20 -1.59 -1.38 -6.65
C HIS A 20 -1.71 -2.20 -7.95
N GLY A 21 -0.93 -1.86 -8.98
CA GLY A 21 -0.79 -2.68 -10.17
C GLY A 21 0.25 -3.79 -9.93
N ARG A 22 -0.13 -5.06 -10.12
CA ARG A 22 0.75 -6.22 -9.85
C ARG A 22 2.10 -6.14 -10.57
N ASP A 23 2.10 -5.50 -11.73
CA ASP A 23 3.24 -5.43 -12.64
C ASP A 23 3.94 -4.04 -12.54
N ASP A 24 3.75 -3.30 -11.43
CA ASP A 24 4.46 -2.04 -11.14
C ASP A 24 5.97 -2.30 -11.04
N ARG A 25 6.74 -1.62 -11.90
CA ARG A 25 8.21 -1.72 -11.98
C ARG A 25 8.92 -0.54 -11.31
N VAL A 26 8.17 0.43 -10.79
CA VAL A 26 8.65 1.63 -10.11
C VAL A 26 8.57 1.41 -8.60
N ILE A 27 7.41 0.98 -8.09
CA ILE A 27 7.18 0.69 -6.67
C ILE A 27 6.81 -0.78 -6.52
N PRO A 28 7.61 -1.59 -5.80
CA PRO A 28 7.29 -3.01 -5.60
C PRO A 28 6.01 -3.22 -4.78
N LEU A 29 5.24 -4.27 -5.11
CA LEU A 29 3.99 -4.64 -4.41
C LEU A 29 4.16 -4.81 -2.90
N GLU A 30 5.32 -5.27 -2.46
CA GLU A 30 5.65 -5.47 -1.05
C GLU A 30 5.55 -4.17 -0.23
N VAL A 31 5.65 -3.00 -0.88
CA VAL A 31 5.41 -1.71 -0.24
C VAL A 31 3.94 -1.59 0.17
N SER A 32 3.00 -1.85 -0.73
CA SER A 32 1.56 -1.83 -0.43
C SER A 32 1.17 -2.92 0.57
N GLU A 33 1.77 -4.12 0.49
CA GLU A 33 1.55 -5.16 1.49
C GLU A 33 2.07 -4.75 2.88
N ARG A 34 3.20 -4.03 2.94
CA ARG A 34 3.71 -3.49 4.21
C ARG A 34 2.78 -2.42 4.76
N LEU A 35 2.24 -1.54 3.92
CA LEU A 35 1.24 -0.56 4.34
C LEU A 35 -0.04 -1.24 4.86
N LEU A 36 -0.52 -2.28 4.19
CA LEU A 36 -1.67 -3.08 4.63
C LEU A 36 -1.46 -3.66 6.03
N ARG A 37 -0.24 -4.13 6.34
CA ARG A 37 0.10 -4.66 7.68
C ARG A 37 0.23 -3.58 8.75
N LEU A 38 0.53 -2.33 8.37
CA LEU A 38 0.79 -1.24 9.31
C LEU A 38 -0.45 -0.41 9.62
N ILE A 39 -1.35 -0.23 8.65
CA ILE A 39 -2.54 0.62 8.78
C ILE A 39 -3.72 -0.24 9.28
N PRO A 40 -4.29 0.01 10.48
CA PRO A 40 -5.27 -0.91 11.11
C PRO A 40 -6.55 -1.18 10.30
N HIS A 41 -6.98 -0.20 9.51
CA HIS A 41 -8.23 -0.25 8.75
C HIS A 41 -7.99 -0.18 7.23
N ALA A 42 -6.88 -0.79 6.78
CA ALA A 42 -6.55 -0.85 5.37
C ALA A 42 -7.14 -2.07 4.66
N GLN A 43 -7.53 -1.86 3.41
CA GLN A 43 -7.77 -2.90 2.43
C GLN A 43 -6.80 -2.70 1.27
N LEU A 44 -6.40 -3.79 0.61
CA LEU A 44 -5.53 -3.76 -0.56
C LEU A 44 -6.23 -4.42 -1.73
N HIS A 45 -6.34 -3.70 -2.83
CA HIS A 45 -6.76 -4.25 -4.11
C HIS A 45 -5.59 -4.25 -5.09
N VAL A 46 -5.32 -5.41 -5.69
CA VAL A 46 -4.23 -5.61 -6.64
C VAL A 46 -4.81 -5.92 -8.01
N PHE A 47 -4.52 -5.07 -8.99
CA PHE A 47 -4.93 -5.27 -10.38
C PHE A 47 -3.83 -6.00 -11.15
N GLY A 48 -4.17 -7.14 -11.75
CA GLY A 48 -3.26 -7.84 -12.68
C GLY A 48 -3.18 -7.11 -14.03
N GLU A 49 -2.10 -7.34 -14.79
CA GLU A 49 -1.88 -6.72 -16.10
C GLU A 49 -1.85 -5.19 -16.03
N CYS A 50 -1.45 -4.66 -14.87
CA CYS A 50 -1.42 -3.24 -14.56
C CYS A 50 -0.09 -2.88 -13.89
N GLY A 51 0.53 -1.80 -14.36
CA GLY A 51 1.82 -1.32 -13.87
C GLY A 51 1.67 -0.17 -12.87
N HIS A 52 2.63 0.77 -12.90
CA HIS A 52 2.64 1.92 -11.98
C HIS A 52 1.45 2.87 -12.14
N TRP A 53 0.86 2.92 -13.33
CA TRP A 53 -0.28 3.79 -13.65
C TRP A 53 -1.56 2.96 -13.59
N VAL A 54 -2.04 2.79 -12.37
CA VAL A 54 -3.27 2.08 -11.99
C VAL A 54 -4.36 3.05 -11.56
#